data_AF-A0A2N3VEQ6-F1
#
_entry.id   AF-A0A2N3VEQ6-F1
#
_cell.length_a   1.000
_cell.length_b   1.000
_cell.length_c   1.000
_cell.angle_alpha   90.00
_cell.angle_beta   90.00
_cell.angle_gamma   90.00
#
_symmetry.space_group_name_H-M   'P 1'
#
loop_
_entity.id
_entity.type
_entity.pdbx_description
1 polymer ?
#
loop_
_entity_poly.entity_id
_entity_poly.type
_entity_poly.pdbx_seq_one_letter_code
_entity_poly.pdbx_strand_id
1 'polypeptide(L)'
;MKIYQARRAGFGLTAFTAVAAAAVLAAPQASALVQGIAVSGSTHYVDTAYTVTADVTATSFLFKVTFTDNGTQIGEPVSVADGKATITWTPKTTGAHEIKAVQELISSKTVTITVVPKPTTPGGGTSTGSADLGGLLSGSAG
;
A
#
# COMPACT_ATOMS: atom_id res chain seq x y z
N MET A 1 67.03 -66.08 -27.03
CA MET A 1 65.92 -66.46 -27.92
C MET A 1 64.91 -65.31 -27.93
N LYS A 2 64.76 -64.66 -29.11
CA LYS A 2 63.60 -63.95 -29.68
C LYS A 2 62.69 -63.08 -28.77
N ILE A 3 62.72 -61.74 -29.01
CA ILE A 3 61.65 -60.73 -29.26
C ILE A 3 60.25 -60.99 -28.60
N TYR A 4 59.50 -60.04 -28.00
CA TYR A 4 58.78 -58.92 -28.64
C TYR A 4 58.26 -57.85 -27.66
N GLN A 5 58.10 -56.67 -28.25
CA GLN A 5 57.44 -55.42 -27.85
C GLN A 5 56.16 -55.53 -27.00
N ALA A 6 55.92 -54.57 -26.12
CA ALA A 6 54.77 -53.65 -26.26
C ALA A 6 54.88 -52.46 -25.30
N ARG A 7 54.89 -51.26 -25.89
CA ARG A 7 54.57 -50.00 -25.21
C ARG A 7 53.08 -49.98 -24.91
N ARG A 8 52.68 -49.65 -23.69
CA ARG A 8 51.40 -48.96 -23.45
C ARG A 8 51.62 -47.86 -22.42
N ALA A 9 51.85 -46.66 -22.96
CA ALA A 9 51.54 -45.43 -22.26
C ALA A 9 50.04 -45.45 -21.96
N GLY A 10 49.68 -45.64 -20.70
CA GLY A 10 48.31 -45.46 -20.22
C GLY A 10 48.08 -43.98 -19.98
N PHE A 11 47.42 -43.32 -20.93
CA PHE A 11 46.83 -42.01 -20.72
C PHE A 11 45.72 -42.09 -19.68
N GLY A 12 45.68 -41.08 -18.80
CA GLY A 12 44.43 -40.57 -18.25
C GLY A 12 43.90 -41.28 -17.01
N LEU A 13 44.30 -40.79 -15.84
CA LEU A 13 43.40 -40.78 -14.68
C LEU A 13 43.52 -39.47 -13.92
N THR A 14 43.31 -38.35 -14.61
CA THR A 14 42.79 -37.13 -13.99
C THR A 14 41.28 -37.28 -13.84
N ALA A 15 40.84 -38.21 -12.99
CA ALA A 15 39.48 -38.20 -12.47
C ALA A 15 39.43 -37.20 -11.31
N PHE A 16 39.69 -35.92 -11.59
CA PHE A 16 39.27 -34.84 -10.68
C PHE A 16 37.76 -34.71 -10.85
N THR A 17 37.02 -35.57 -10.17
CA THR A 17 35.59 -35.40 -9.99
C THR A 17 35.43 -34.26 -8.99
N ALA A 18 35.39 -33.02 -9.49
CA ALA A 18 34.92 -31.90 -8.70
C ALA A 18 33.42 -32.13 -8.43
N VAL A 19 33.11 -32.80 -7.34
CA VAL A 19 31.74 -32.78 -6.81
C VAL A 19 31.52 -31.36 -6.33
N ALA A 20 30.92 -30.54 -7.19
CA ALA A 20 30.38 -29.26 -6.77
C ALA A 20 29.28 -29.58 -5.75
N ALA A 21 29.57 -29.34 -4.47
CA ALA A 21 28.57 -29.41 -3.42
C ALA A 21 27.53 -28.31 -3.72
N ALA A 22 26.44 -28.69 -4.38
CA ALA A 22 25.27 -27.84 -4.49
C ALA A 22 24.62 -27.78 -3.10
N ALA A 23 25.12 -26.89 -2.25
CA ALA A 23 24.44 -26.54 -1.00
C ALA A 23 23.15 -25.82 -1.39
N VAL A 24 22.05 -26.58 -1.47
CA VAL A 24 20.71 -26.00 -1.44
C VAL A 24 20.54 -25.42 -0.03
N LEU A 25 20.93 -24.16 0.16
CA LEU A 25 20.46 -23.40 1.30
C LEU A 25 18.94 -23.32 1.15
N ALA A 26 18.22 -24.13 1.92
CA ALA A 26 16.83 -23.86 2.19
C ALA A 26 16.81 -22.47 2.86
N ALA A 27 16.40 -21.45 2.11
CA ALA A 27 16.30 -20.11 2.65
C ALA A 27 15.37 -20.15 3.87
N PRO A 28 15.79 -19.62 5.04
CA PRO A 28 14.89 -19.49 6.17
C PRO A 28 13.67 -18.70 5.69
N GLN A 29 12.48 -19.28 5.84
CA GLN A 29 11.23 -18.60 5.50
C GLN A 29 11.11 -17.41 6.45
N ALA A 30 11.54 -16.24 6.01
CA ALA A 30 11.42 -15.01 6.76
C ALA A 30 9.93 -14.61 6.73
N SER A 31 9.14 -15.17 7.65
CA SER A 31 7.71 -14.88 7.71
C SER A 31 7.50 -13.41 8.06
N ALA A 32 6.95 -12.64 7.13
CA ALA A 32 6.53 -11.28 7.40
C ALA A 32 5.04 -11.19 7.67
N LEU A 33 4.69 -10.87 8.93
CA LEU A 33 3.30 -10.83 9.37
C LEU A 33 2.81 -9.41 9.55
N VAL A 34 1.70 -9.08 8.88
CA VAL A 34 0.91 -7.88 9.15
C VAL A 34 0.11 -8.11 10.44
N GLN A 35 0.44 -7.34 11.47
CA GLN A 35 -0.14 -7.46 12.81
C GLN A 35 -1.37 -6.57 13.00
N GLY A 36 -1.36 -5.38 12.40
CA GLY A 36 -2.42 -4.39 12.56
C GLY A 36 -2.41 -3.33 11.46
N ILE A 37 -3.53 -2.61 11.36
CA ILE A 37 -3.66 -1.43 10.51
C ILE A 37 -4.27 -0.31 11.36
N ALA A 38 -3.65 0.85 11.32
CA ALA A 38 -4.19 2.08 11.88
C ALA A 38 -4.36 3.11 10.76
N VAL A 39 -5.46 3.87 10.83
CA VAL A 39 -5.71 5.02 9.95
C VAL A 39 -5.82 6.26 10.83
N SER A 40 -5.09 7.31 10.47
CA SER A 40 -5.09 8.56 11.23
C SER A 40 -6.47 9.22 11.23
N GLY A 41 -6.85 9.84 12.33
CA GLY A 41 -8.12 10.56 12.46
C GLY A 41 -9.26 9.68 12.98
N SER A 42 -10.36 10.33 13.32
CA SER A 42 -11.55 9.65 13.89
C SER A 42 -12.74 9.69 12.93
N THR A 43 -12.87 10.78 12.18
CA THR A 43 -13.87 10.93 11.11
C THR A 43 -13.15 11.09 9.79
N HIS A 44 -13.57 10.32 8.79
CA HIS A 44 -12.94 10.28 7.49
C HIS A 44 -13.84 10.94 6.46
N TYR A 45 -13.28 11.87 5.70
CA TYR A 45 -13.97 12.65 4.68
C TYR A 45 -13.40 12.36 3.31
N VAL A 46 -14.25 12.42 2.30
CA VAL A 46 -13.80 12.42 0.91
C VAL A 46 -12.79 13.54 0.66
N ASP A 47 -11.85 13.28 -0.23
CA ASP A 47 -10.81 14.21 -0.69
C ASP A 47 -9.90 14.75 0.43
N THR A 48 -9.87 14.09 1.58
CA THR A 48 -8.96 14.41 2.68
C THR A 48 -7.87 13.35 2.78
N ALA A 49 -6.62 13.78 2.95
CA ALA A 49 -5.49 12.87 3.07
C ALA A 49 -5.39 12.31 4.50
N TYR A 50 -5.22 11.00 4.60
CA TYR A 50 -5.02 10.27 5.84
C TYR A 50 -3.75 9.42 5.75
N THR A 51 -3.10 9.22 6.89
CA THR A 51 -1.98 8.29 7.01
C THR A 51 -2.51 6.92 7.38
N VAL A 52 -2.17 5.91 6.58
CA VAL A 52 -2.41 4.50 6.87
C VAL A 52 -1.09 3.87 7.28
N THR A 53 -1.06 3.21 8.43
CA THR A 53 0.12 2.51 8.94
C THR A 53 -0.24 1.05 9.14
N ALA A 54 0.55 0.16 8.53
CA ALA A 54 0.55 -1.25 8.87
C ALA A 54 1.67 -1.53 9.88
N ASP A 55 1.31 -2.13 11.00
CA ASP A 55 2.27 -2.73 11.93
C ASP A 55 2.63 -4.11 11.41
N VAL A 56 3.92 -4.38 11.25
CA VAL A 56 4.46 -5.65 10.78
C VAL A 56 5.49 -6.19 11.75
N THR A 57 5.83 -7.47 11.65
CA THR A 57 6.95 -8.03 12.41
C THR A 57 8.27 -7.31 12.06
N ALA A 58 9.09 -6.98 13.05
CA ALA A 58 10.30 -6.17 12.82
C ALA A 58 11.33 -6.82 11.86
N THR A 59 11.30 -8.15 11.74
CA THR A 59 12.14 -8.94 10.83
C THR A 59 11.71 -8.87 9.37
N SER A 60 10.63 -8.15 9.06
CA SER A 60 9.99 -8.11 7.74
C SER A 60 10.53 -7.04 6.78
N PHE A 61 11.65 -6.41 7.12
CA PHE A 61 12.22 -5.29 6.36
C PHE A 61 12.62 -5.62 4.91
N LEU A 62 12.78 -6.90 4.56
CA LEU A 62 13.08 -7.36 3.21
C LEU A 62 11.88 -7.34 2.26
N PHE A 63 10.65 -7.31 2.79
CA PHE A 63 9.44 -7.42 1.99
C PHE A 63 8.61 -6.14 2.08
N LYS A 64 8.07 -5.74 0.93
CA LYS A 64 7.19 -4.57 0.85
C LYS A 64 5.75 -4.91 1.21
N VAL A 65 5.04 -3.92 1.72
CA VAL A 65 3.61 -3.99 2.02
C VAL A 65 2.83 -3.29 0.90
N THR A 66 1.86 -4.00 0.33
CA THR A 66 0.92 -3.42 -0.62
C THR A 66 -0.36 -3.05 0.11
N PHE A 67 -0.80 -1.80 -0.05
CA PHE A 67 -2.06 -1.30 0.50
C PHE A 67 -3.13 -1.24 -0.59
N THR A 68 -4.36 -1.59 -0.26
CA THR A 68 -5.51 -1.45 -1.16
C THR A 68 -6.71 -0.86 -0.45
N ASP A 69 -7.54 -0.12 -1.18
CA ASP A 69 -8.86 0.37 -0.79
C ASP A 69 -9.90 -0.32 -1.68
N ASN A 70 -10.78 -1.14 -1.09
CA ASN A 70 -11.81 -1.90 -1.83
C ASN A 70 -11.23 -2.69 -3.02
N GLY A 71 -10.04 -3.27 -2.81
CA GLY A 71 -9.30 -4.03 -3.82
C GLY A 71 -8.49 -3.20 -4.83
N THR A 72 -8.63 -1.88 -4.84
CA THR A 72 -7.81 -0.98 -5.67
C THR A 72 -6.53 -0.61 -4.94
N GLN A 73 -5.37 -0.76 -5.57
CA GLN A 73 -4.10 -0.44 -4.93
C GLN A 73 -3.96 1.05 -4.61
N ILE A 74 -3.49 1.35 -3.40
CA ILE A 74 -3.13 2.69 -2.94
C ILE A 74 -1.64 2.86 -3.18
N GLY A 75 -1.26 3.66 -4.19
CA GLY A 75 0.14 3.96 -4.50
C GLY A 75 1.01 2.73 -4.80
N GLU A 76 2.33 2.89 -4.66
CA GLU A 76 3.31 1.82 -4.84
C GLU A 76 3.52 0.99 -3.55
N PRO A 77 3.97 -0.28 -3.65
CA PRO A 77 4.31 -1.07 -2.47
C PRO A 77 5.39 -0.39 -1.60
N VAL A 78 5.15 -0.39 -0.29
CA VAL A 78 5.92 0.40 0.69
C VAL A 78 6.94 -0.47 1.40
N SER A 79 8.18 0.01 1.53
CA SER A 79 9.21 -0.64 2.33
C SER A 79 8.91 -0.55 3.83
N VAL A 80 9.27 -1.59 4.58
CA VAL A 80 9.10 -1.62 6.03
C VAL A 80 10.30 -0.96 6.71
N ALA A 81 10.03 -0.04 7.62
CA ALA A 81 11.01 0.60 8.50
C ALA A 81 10.49 0.55 9.94
N ASP A 82 11.35 0.15 10.88
CA ASP A 82 11.02 0.06 12.31
C ASP A 82 9.73 -0.73 12.62
N GLY A 83 9.52 -1.83 11.89
CA GLY A 83 8.32 -2.68 12.01
C GLY A 83 7.04 -2.03 11.49
N LYS A 84 7.14 -0.99 10.65
CA LYS A 84 5.99 -0.28 10.09
C LYS A 84 6.13 -0.05 8.60
N ALA A 85 5.01 -0.09 7.89
CA ALA A 85 4.88 0.44 6.54
C ALA A 85 3.78 1.52 6.55
N THR A 86 4.07 2.68 5.96
CA THR A 86 3.16 3.84 6.03
C THR A 86 2.91 4.44 4.66
N ILE A 87 1.65 4.77 4.36
CA ILE A 87 1.22 5.38 3.10
C ILE A 87 0.17 6.47 3.31
N THR A 88 0.09 7.41 2.39
CA THR A 88 -1.02 8.39 2.32
C THR A 88 -2.19 7.81 1.52
N TRP A 89 -3.38 7.84 2.10
CA TRP A 89 -4.63 7.44 1.48
C TRP A 89 -5.59 8.63 1.42
N THR A 90 -6.19 8.87 0.25
CA THR A 90 -7.16 9.95 0.01
C THR A 90 -8.41 9.35 -0.64
N PRO A 91 -9.47 9.03 0.13
CA PRO A 91 -10.68 8.43 -0.43
C PRO A 91 -11.40 9.38 -1.38
N LYS A 92 -11.93 8.84 -2.47
CA LYS A 92 -12.66 9.59 -3.51
C LYS A 92 -14.17 9.39 -3.47
N THR A 93 -14.64 8.43 -2.69
CA THR A 93 -16.05 8.09 -2.55
C THR A 93 -16.44 8.05 -1.08
N THR A 94 -17.74 8.18 -0.81
CA THR A 94 -18.30 7.97 0.53
C THR A 94 -18.66 6.51 0.71
N GLY A 95 -18.91 6.10 1.95
CA GLY A 95 -19.34 4.75 2.30
C GLY A 95 -18.26 3.94 3.02
N ALA A 96 -18.40 2.63 2.98
CA ALA A 96 -17.43 1.71 3.57
C ALA A 96 -16.23 1.51 2.64
N HIS A 97 -15.04 1.62 3.20
CA HIS A 97 -13.76 1.40 2.54
C HIS A 97 -13.00 0.29 3.27
N GLU A 98 -12.79 -0.84 2.60
CA GLU A 98 -11.97 -1.94 3.10
C GLU A 98 -10.49 -1.66 2.81
N ILE A 99 -9.78 -1.16 3.82
CA ILE A 99 -8.36 -0.93 3.76
C ILE A 99 -7.64 -2.23 4.10
N LYS A 100 -6.94 -2.80 3.11
CA LYS A 100 -6.18 -4.04 3.25
C LYS A 100 -4.70 -3.77 3.10
N ALA A 101 -3.90 -4.35 3.98
CA ALA A 101 -2.45 -4.42 3.85
C ALA A 101 -2.06 -5.88 3.60
N VAL A 102 -1.22 -6.12 2.60
CA VAL A 102 -0.75 -7.46 2.22
C VAL A 102 0.77 -7.47 2.17
N GLN A 103 1.35 -8.53 2.71
CA GLN A 103 2.77 -8.81 2.62
C GLN A 103 2.97 -10.26 2.18
N GLU A 104 3.83 -10.44 1.16
CA GLU A 104 4.19 -11.76 0.59
C GLU A 104 3.01 -12.64 0.13
N LEU A 105 1.84 -12.05 -0.17
CA LEU A 105 0.57 -12.74 -0.52
C LEU A 105 -0.01 -13.67 0.55
N ILE A 106 0.77 -14.06 1.56
CA ILE A 106 0.36 -15.00 2.62
C ILE A 106 -0.11 -14.29 3.89
N SER A 107 0.36 -13.08 4.15
CA SER A 107 -0.05 -12.28 5.31
C SER A 107 -0.89 -11.10 4.86
N SER A 108 -2.06 -10.94 5.46
CA SER A 108 -2.87 -9.76 5.24
C SER A 108 -3.72 -9.40 6.45
N LYS A 109 -4.04 -8.12 6.54
CA LYS A 109 -5.01 -7.58 7.49
C LYS A 109 -5.94 -6.64 6.75
N THR A 110 -7.19 -6.57 7.20
CA THR A 110 -8.20 -5.65 6.68
C THR A 110 -8.82 -4.87 7.83
N VAL A 111 -9.10 -3.59 7.61
CA VAL A 111 -9.95 -2.75 8.46
C VAL A 111 -10.98 -2.05 7.59
N THR A 112 -12.21 -1.90 8.09
CA THR A 112 -13.27 -1.16 7.41
C THR A 112 -13.35 0.26 7.97
N ILE A 113 -13.23 1.26 7.09
CA ILE A 113 -13.33 2.67 7.43
C ILE A 113 -14.57 3.27 6.79
N THR A 114 -15.41 3.96 7.57
CA THR A 114 -16.54 4.71 7.03
C THR A 114 -16.10 6.12 6.65
N VAL A 115 -16.26 6.46 5.37
CA VAL A 115 -15.97 7.78 4.80
C VAL A 115 -17.28 8.53 4.55
N VAL A 116 -17.34 9.79 4.99
CA VAL A 116 -18.53 10.64 4.88
C VAL A 116 -18.27 11.88 4.01
N PRO A 117 -19.31 12.56 3.50
CA PRO A 117 -19.14 13.85 2.84
C PRO A 117 -18.49 14.87 3.78
N LYS A 118 -17.64 15.74 3.23
CA LYS A 118 -17.15 16.90 3.98
C LYS A 118 -18.33 17.82 4.33
N PRO A 119 -18.42 18.36 5.55
CA PRO A 119 -19.44 19.35 5.89
C PRO A 119 -19.29 20.55 4.95
N THR A 120 -20.36 20.88 4.24
CA THR A 120 -20.47 22.18 3.57
C THR A 120 -21.09 23.12 4.58
N THR A 121 -20.35 24.16 4.99
CA THR A 121 -20.99 25.28 5.69
C THR A 121 -21.97 25.90 4.71
N PRO A 122 -23.28 25.93 4.98
CA PRO A 122 -24.20 26.69 4.15
C PRO A 122 -23.77 28.16 4.23
N GLY A 123 -23.28 28.70 3.12
CA GLY A 123 -23.03 30.14 3.03
C GLY A 123 -24.33 30.86 3.36
N GLY A 124 -24.28 31.75 4.34
CA GLY A 124 -25.40 32.62 4.68
C GLY A 124 -25.79 33.40 3.44
N GLY A 125 -26.93 33.03 2.84
CA GLY A 125 -27.54 33.83 1.80
C GLY A 125 -27.96 35.16 2.41
N THR A 126 -27.32 36.24 2.01
CA THR A 126 -27.91 37.58 2.18
C THR A 126 -29.05 37.72 1.17
N SER A 127 -30.19 37.12 1.47
CA SER A 127 -31.47 37.55 0.91
C SER A 127 -31.87 38.83 1.63
N THR A 128 -31.36 39.97 1.17
CA THR A 128 -32.05 41.25 1.40
C THR A 128 -32.74 41.59 0.10
N GLY A 129 -33.97 41.07 -0.04
CA GLY A 129 -34.91 41.58 -1.02
C GLY A 129 -35.21 43.04 -0.67
N SER A 130 -34.90 43.94 -1.60
CA SER A 130 -35.55 45.24 -1.72
C SER A 130 -35.42 45.65 -3.18
N ALA A 131 -36.26 45.03 -3.99
CA ALA A 131 -36.63 45.52 -5.30
C ALA A 131 -38.15 45.70 -5.30
N ASP A 132 -38.63 46.74 -4.62
CA ASP A 132 -39.95 47.32 -4.88
C ASP A 132 -39.75 48.67 -5.57
N LEU A 133 -39.69 48.59 -6.90
CA LEU A 133 -40.01 49.67 -7.83
C LEU A 133 -41.54 49.74 -7.94
N GLY A 134 -42.18 50.83 -7.50
CA GLY A 134 -43.60 51.03 -7.82
C GLY A 134 -44.37 51.98 -6.90
N GLY A 135 -44.17 53.28 -7.07
CA GLY A 135 -44.92 54.30 -6.32
C GLY A 135 -44.85 55.67 -6.96
N LEU A 136 -45.41 55.81 -8.16
CA LEU A 136 -45.88 57.07 -8.70
C LEU A 136 -46.86 57.71 -7.71
N LEU A 137 -46.70 59.00 -7.39
CA LEU A 137 -47.75 60.03 -7.44
C LEU A 137 -47.18 61.39 -6.99
N SER A 138 -46.96 62.22 -8.00
CA SER A 138 -46.84 63.67 -7.91
C SER A 138 -48.22 64.28 -7.60
N GLY A 139 -48.26 65.36 -6.82
CA GLY A 139 -49.46 66.17 -6.53
C GLY A 139 -49.55 66.51 -5.04
N SER A 140 -49.91 67.70 -4.58
CA SER A 140 -50.29 68.97 -5.17
C SER A 140 -50.35 69.97 -3.99
N ALA A 141 -50.24 71.25 -4.30
CA ALA A 141 -50.36 72.41 -3.42
C ALA A 141 -51.45 72.33 -2.33
N GLY A 142 -51.14 72.97 -1.20
CA GLY A 142 -52.04 73.37 -0.12
C GLY A 142 -51.29 74.24 0.88
#